data_AF-A0A8D2DZG9-F1
#
_entry.id   AF-A0A8D2DZG9-F1
#
_cell.length_a   1.000
_cell.length_b   1.000
_cell.length_c   1.000
_cell.angle_alpha   90.00
_cell.angle_beta   90.00
_cell.angle_gamma   90.00
#
_symmetry.space_group_name_H-M   'P 1'
#
loop_
_entity.id
_entity.type
_entity.pdbx_description
1 polymer ?
#
loop_
_entity_poly.entity_id
_entity_poly.type
_entity_poly.pdbx_seq_one_letter_code
_entity_poly.pdbx_strand_id
1 'polypeptide(L)' 'MDPNCSCATGCCSCCPVGCAKCARGCVCKGASDKCSCCT' A
#
# COMPACT_ATOMS: atom_id res chain seq x y z
N MET A 1 -8.37 12.46 -9.23
CA MET A 1 -7.72 12.01 -7.98
C MET A 1 -8.85 11.50 -7.10
N ASP A 2 -9.03 10.18 -7.03
CA ASP A 2 -10.08 9.57 -6.22
C ASP A 2 -9.65 9.59 -4.73
N PRO A 3 -10.38 10.24 -3.81
CA PRO A 3 -9.99 10.36 -2.41
C PRO A 3 -10.03 9.05 -1.62
N ASN A 4 -10.52 7.95 -2.20
CA ASN A 4 -10.55 6.62 -1.57
C ASN A 4 -9.39 5.72 -2.00
N CYS A 5 -8.55 6.13 -2.96
CA CYS A 5 -7.33 5.38 -3.26
C CYS A 5 -6.22 5.83 -2.30
N SER A 6 -6.24 5.28 -1.09
CA SER A 6 -5.28 5.59 -0.02
C SER A 6 -3.84 5.13 -0.30
N CYS A 7 -3.54 4.61 -1.50
CA CYS A 7 -2.16 4.45 -1.95
C CYS A 7 -1.59 5.78 -2.48
N ALA A 8 -1.88 6.90 -1.81
CA ALA A 8 -1.15 8.15 -2.00
C ALA A 8 0.33 7.93 -1.66
N THR A 9 1.22 8.72 -2.25
CA THR A 9 2.67 8.70 -1.99
C THR A 9 2.93 8.56 -0.48
N GLY A 10 3.48 7.40 -0.06
CA GLY A 10 3.79 7.12 1.34
C GLY A 10 2.83 6.19 2.11
N CYS A 11 1.83 5.54 1.50
CA CYS A 11 0.95 4.60 2.24
C CYS A 11 1.70 3.43 2.89
N CYS A 12 2.76 2.95 2.24
CA CYS A 12 3.78 2.07 2.77
C CYS A 12 4.99 2.09 1.85
N SER A 13 6.19 1.94 2.39
CA SER A 13 7.43 1.81 1.61
C SER A 13 7.60 0.42 1.00
N CYS A 14 6.92 -0.60 1.56
CA CYS A 14 7.10 -1.99 1.21
C CYS A 14 6.38 -2.49 -0.06
N CYS A 15 5.52 -1.66 -0.69
CA CYS A 15 4.73 -2.05 -1.86
C CYS A 15 4.93 -1.06 -3.01
N PRO A 16 4.88 -1.54 -4.27
CA PRO A 16 4.89 -0.64 -5.42
C PRO A 16 3.64 0.24 -5.44
N VAL A 17 3.77 1.44 -6.01
CA VAL A 17 2.65 2.36 -6.25
C VAL A 17 1.60 1.64 -7.10
N GLY A 18 0.35 1.64 -6.64
CA GLY A 18 -0.75 0.95 -7.32
C GLY A 18 -0.96 -0.52 -6.92
N CYS A 19 -0.38 -0.96 -5.80
CA CYS A 19 -0.68 -2.30 -5.25
C CYS A 19 -2.20 -2.50 -5.10
N ALA A 20 -2.76 -3.50 -5.80
CA ALA A 20 -4.20 -3.75 -5.84
C ALA A 20 -4.82 -4.04 -4.45
N LYS A 21 -4.04 -4.69 -3.57
CA LYS A 21 -4.43 -4.92 -2.17
C LYS A 21 -4.46 -3.61 -1.38
N CYS A 22 -3.43 -2.77 -1.51
CA CYS A 22 -3.36 -1.47 -0.82
C CYS A 22 -4.34 -0.43 -1.38
N ALA A 23 -4.72 -0.51 -2.65
CA ALA A 23 -5.68 0.40 -3.29
C ALA A 23 -7.08 0.34 -2.63
N ARG A 24 -7.39 -0.77 -1.96
CA ARG A 24 -8.63 -0.96 -1.18
C ARG A 24 -8.46 -0.63 0.31
N GLY A 25 -7.23 -0.31 0.74
CA GLY A 25 -6.82 -0.12 2.14
C GLY A 25 -5.50 -0.83 2.44
N CYS A 26 -4.49 -0.08 2.87
CA CYS A 26 -3.16 -0.63 3.17
C CYS A 26 -3.18 -1.52 4.43
N VAL A 27 -2.83 -2.80 4.27
CA VAL A 27 -2.77 -3.79 5.37
C VAL A 27 -1.36 -4.00 5.91
N CYS A 28 -0.37 -3.28 5.37
CA CYS A 28 1.04 -3.58 5.52
C CYS A 28 1.64 -3.30 6.92
N LYS A 29 0.83 -2.86 7.91
CA LYS A 29 1.19 -2.64 9.34
C LYS A 29 2.69 -2.50 9.63
N GLY A 30 3.30 -1.41 9.15
CA GLY A 30 4.69 -1.06 9.49
C GLY A 30 5.79 -1.89 8.84
N ALA A 31 5.50 -2.66 7.78
CA ALA A 31 6.53 -3.31 6.98
C ALA A 31 7.40 -2.24 6.27
N SER A 32 8.71 -2.29 6.54
CA SER A 32 9.68 -1.30 6.03
C SER A 32 10.05 -1.56 4.56
N ASP A 33 10.42 -2.80 4.20
CA ASP A 33 11.06 -3.08 2.91
C ASP A 33 10.23 -3.97 1.99
N LYS A 34 9.67 -5.05 2.53
CA LYS A 34 8.84 -5.97 1.76
C LYS A 34 7.82 -6.59 2.69
N CYS A 35 6.55 -6.48 2.33
CA CYS A 35 5.49 -7.15 3.08
C CYS A 35 5.21 -8.52 2.45
N SER A 36 4.85 -9.49 3.29
CA SER A 36 4.39 -10.80 2.84
C SER A 36 2.90 -10.82 2.48
N CYS A 37 2.14 -9.82 2.94
CA CYS A 37 0.69 -9.75 2.72
C CYS A 37 0.31 -9.31 1.29
N CYS A 38 1.20 -8.59 0.58
CA CYS A 38 0.92 -8.04 -0.74
C CYS A 38 1.70 -8.69 -1.89
N THR A 39 1.88 -10.02 -1.82
CA THR A 39 2.24 -10.84 -2.99
C THR A 39 1.22 -10.70 -4.11
#